data_AF-A0A2V6G8Q5-F1
#
_entry.id   AF-A0A2V6G8Q5-F1
#
_cell.length_a   1.000
_cell.length_b   1.000
_cell.length_c   1.000
_cell.angle_alpha   90.00
_cell.angle_beta   90.00
_cell.angle_gamma   90.00
#
_symmetry.space_group_name_H-M   'P 1'
#
loop_
_entity.id
_entity.type
_entity.pdbx_description
1 polymer ?
#
loop_
_entity_poly.entity_id
_entity_poly.type
_entity_poly.pdbx_seq_one_letter_code
_entity_poly.pdbx_strand_id
1 'polypeptide(L)'
;MEFAVSAELRQINDLIRDAANDSSQYELKPHLSLLYWNLVAATRSELAASTKVPLSEVTFDAMKAVRCVSPTKSAADVKAWHVVAAVSLSGDCV
;
A
#
# COMPACT_ATOMS: atom_id res chain seq x y z
N MET A 1 -9.15 0.49 3.53
CA MET A 1 -9.07 1.52 4.59
C MET A 1 -8.22 2.65 4.06
N GLU A 2 -8.71 3.89 4.08
CA GLU A 2 -7.96 5.03 3.57
C GLU A 2 -7.22 5.73 4.71
N PHE A 3 -6.01 6.20 4.42
CA PHE A 3 -5.23 7.02 5.33
C PHE A 3 -5.32 8.49 4.92
N ALA A 4 -5.19 9.39 5.88
CA ALA A 4 -4.96 10.79 5.55
C ALA A 4 -3.58 10.96 4.91
N VAL A 5 -3.47 11.87 3.93
CA VAL A 5 -2.19 12.14 3.27
C VAL A 5 -1.34 13.07 4.13
N SER A 6 -0.29 12.52 4.75
CA SER A 6 0.70 13.29 5.52
C SER A 6 1.77 13.94 4.64
N ALA A 7 2.56 14.86 5.20
CA ALA A 7 3.67 15.48 4.48
C ALA A 7 4.77 14.45 4.16
N GLU A 8 5.04 13.54 5.08
CA GLU A 8 6.02 12.47 4.97
C GLU A 8 5.64 11.48 3.87
N LEU A 9 4.36 11.10 3.78
CA LEU A 9 3.88 10.23 2.70
C LEU A 9 4.00 10.88 1.32
N ARG A 10 3.74 12.20 1.21
CA ARG A 10 3.98 12.96 -0.04
C ARG A 10 5.45 12.94 -0.39
N GLN A 11 6.32 13.28 0.55
CA GLN A 11 7.76 13.31 0.32
C GLN A 11 8.31 11.95 -0.14
N ILE A 12 7.90 10.86 0.50
CA ILE A 12 8.31 9.51 0.11
C ILE A 12 7.81 9.17 -1.30
N ASN A 13 6.55 9.48 -1.61
CA ASN A 13 5.99 9.26 -2.94
C ASN A 13 6.78 10.03 -4.02
N ASP A 14 7.08 11.30 -3.78
CA ASP A 14 7.78 12.15 -4.75
C ASP A 14 9.21 11.65 -4.98
N LEU A 15 9.93 11.28 -3.92
CA LEU A 15 11.26 10.67 -4.02
C LEU A 15 11.26 9.38 -4.84
N ILE A 16 10.28 8.49 -4.60
CA ILE A 16 10.17 7.23 -5.35
C ILE A 16 9.89 7.51 -6.82
N ARG A 17 8.99 8.45 -7.12
CA ARG A 17 8.62 8.80 -8.48
C ARG A 17 9.78 9.42 -9.25
N ASP A 18 10.51 10.35 -8.63
CA ASP A 18 11.69 10.98 -9.23
C ASP A 18 12.76 9.93 -9.51
N ALA A 19 13.04 9.04 -8.55
CA ALA A 19 14.02 7.96 -8.72
C ALA A 19 13.61 6.94 -9.80
N ALA A 20 12.30 6.69 -9.95
CA ALA A 20 11.77 5.79 -10.97
C ALA A 20 11.63 6.47 -12.35
N ASN A 21 11.86 7.78 -12.46
CA ASN A 21 11.48 8.59 -13.63
C ASN A 21 10.02 8.37 -14.03
N ASP A 22 9.11 8.28 -13.05
CA ASP A 22 7.71 7.95 -13.28
C ASP A 22 6.92 9.14 -13.85
N SER A 23 6.62 9.06 -15.15
CA SER A 23 5.81 10.05 -15.87
C SER A 23 4.30 9.79 -15.79
N SER A 24 3.84 8.87 -14.95
CA SER A 24 2.42 8.58 -14.78
C SER A 24 1.66 9.79 -14.20
N GLN A 25 0.36 9.89 -14.45
CA GLN A 25 -0.51 10.85 -13.75
C GLN A 25 -1.02 10.27 -12.43
N TYR A 26 -0.19 9.50 -11.71
CA TYR A 26 -0.58 8.88 -10.46
C TYR A 26 -0.91 9.93 -9.39
N GLU A 27 -2.07 9.77 -8.76
CA GLU A 27 -2.50 10.55 -7.60
C GLU A 27 -2.32 9.69 -6.35
N LEU A 28 -1.55 10.20 -5.37
CA LEU A 28 -1.29 9.48 -4.13
C LEU A 28 -2.58 9.33 -3.32
N LYS A 29 -3.07 8.09 -3.22
CA LYS A 29 -4.23 7.68 -2.41
C LYS A 29 -3.78 6.62 -1.42
N PRO A 30 -3.22 7.00 -0.25
CA PRO A 30 -2.66 6.04 0.68
C PRO A 30 -3.81 5.22 1.29
N HIS A 31 -3.73 3.91 1.12
CA HIS A 31 -4.75 3.01 1.64
C HIS A 31 -4.14 1.64 1.98
N LEU A 32 -4.76 0.96 2.94
CA LEU A 32 -4.54 -0.46 3.20
C LEU A 32 -5.61 -1.26 2.47
N SER A 33 -5.19 -2.06 1.49
CA SER A 33 -6.05 -3.03 0.82
C SER A 33 -6.38 -4.17 1.79
N LEU A 34 -7.68 -4.43 2.00
CA LEU A 34 -8.15 -5.47 2.91
C LEU A 34 -8.58 -6.75 2.17
N LEU A 35 -9.09 -6.60 0.95
CA LEU A 35 -9.59 -7.70 0.13
C LEU A 35 -9.39 -7.39 -1.36
N TYR A 36 -8.85 -8.36 -2.09
CA TYR A 36 -8.82 -8.36 -3.55
C TYR A 36 -9.80 -9.43 -4.07
N TRP A 37 -11.03 -9.01 -4.37
CA TRP A 37 -12.07 -9.89 -4.91
C TRP A 37 -13.04 -9.08 -5.78
N ASN A 38 -13.41 -9.63 -6.94
CA ASN A 38 -14.47 -9.06 -7.79
C ASN A 38 -15.86 -9.35 -7.21
N LEU A 39 -16.33 -8.48 -6.33
CA LEU A 39 -17.65 -8.58 -5.69
C LEU A 39 -18.69 -7.75 -6.45
N VAL A 40 -19.94 -8.23 -6.48
CA VAL A 40 -21.06 -7.40 -6.92
C VAL A 40 -21.24 -6.21 -5.97
N ALA A 41 -21.73 -5.09 -6.49
CA ALA A 41 -21.76 -3.82 -5.76
C ALA A 41 -22.49 -3.92 -4.41
N ALA A 42 -23.61 -4.64 -4.35
CA ALA A 42 -24.36 -4.84 -3.12
C ALA A 42 -23.53 -5.54 -2.03
N THR A 43 -22.90 -6.67 -2.35
CA THR A 43 -22.04 -7.42 -1.43
C THR A 43 -20.83 -6.60 -1.00
N ARG A 44 -20.23 -5.81 -1.92
CA ARG A 44 -19.13 -4.92 -1.57
C ARG A 44 -19.54 -3.86 -0.55
N SER A 45 -20.71 -3.24 -0.73
CA SER A 45 -21.24 -2.23 0.20
C SER A 45 -21.56 -2.82 1.56
N GLU A 46 -22.19 -3.99 1.60
CA GLU A 46 -22.49 -4.71 2.85
C GLU A 46 -21.21 -5.11 3.60
N LEU A 47 -20.22 -5.64 2.89
CA LEU A 47 -18.94 -6.01 3.47
C LEU A 47 -18.20 -4.77 4.00
N ALA A 48 -18.19 -3.66 3.25
CA ALA A 48 -17.58 -2.43 3.70
C ALA A 48 -18.24 -1.87 4.97
N ALA A 49 -19.58 -1.93 5.06
CA ALA A 49 -20.33 -1.45 6.22
C ALA A 49 -20.14 -2.32 7.47
N SER A 50 -19.96 -3.62 7.30
CA SER A 50 -19.75 -4.58 8.41
C SER A 50 -18.30 -4.68 8.87
N THR A 51 -17.34 -4.25 8.04
CA THR A 51 -15.92 -4.28 8.37
C THR A 51 -15.57 -3.18 9.37
N LYS A 52 -15.33 -3.56 10.63
CA LYS A 52 -14.75 -2.67 11.63
C LYS A 52 -13.23 -2.83 11.64
N VAL A 53 -12.50 -1.78 11.31
CA VAL A 53 -11.03 -1.74 11.47
C VAL A 53 -10.70 -0.85 12.66
N PRO A 54 -10.30 -1.42 13.82
CA PRO A 54 -10.05 -0.65 15.03
C PRO A 54 -8.65 0.00 15.01
N LEU A 55 -8.31 0.68 13.92
CA LEU A 55 -7.03 1.38 13.78
C LEU A 55 -7.31 2.89 13.72
N SER A 56 -7.20 3.56 14.86
CA SER A 56 -7.32 5.03 14.93
C SER A 56 -6.04 5.71 14.45
N GLU A 57 -4.88 5.06 14.64
CA GLU A 57 -3.57 5.53 14.23
C GLU A 57 -2.70 4.34 13.84
N VAL A 58 -1.83 4.53 12.85
CA VAL A 58 -0.90 3.51 12.36
C VAL A 58 0.46 4.15 12.18
N THR A 59 1.47 3.53 12.78
CA THR A 59 2.88 3.88 12.58
C THR A 59 3.52 2.83 11.67
N PHE A 60 4.24 3.27 10.63
CA PHE A 60 5.04 2.40 9.78
C PHE A 60 6.48 2.41 10.29
N ASP A 61 6.97 1.27 10.74
CA ASP A 61 8.31 1.09 11.30
C ASP A 61 9.34 0.59 10.28
N ALA A 62 8.90 0.22 9.08
CA ALA A 62 9.75 -0.31 8.03
C ALA A 62 9.17 -0.08 6.63
N MET A 63 10.04 -0.11 5.62
CA MET A 63 9.69 -0.08 4.20
C MET A 63 10.30 -1.28 3.48
N LYS A 64 9.57 -1.84 2.51
CA LYS A 64 10.03 -2.97 1.69
C LYS A 64 9.82 -2.66 0.21
N ALA A 65 10.85 -2.86 -0.59
CA ALA A 65 10.71 -2.94 -2.04
C ALA A 65 10.37 -4.39 -2.42
N VAL A 66 9.29 -4.56 -3.20
CA VAL A 66 8.77 -5.87 -3.58
C VAL A 66 8.79 -5.98 -5.10
N ARG A 67 9.37 -7.06 -5.61
CA ARG A 67 9.23 -7.42 -7.03
C ARG A 67 7.94 -8.21 -7.19
N CYS A 68 7.07 -7.72 -8.06
CA CYS A 68 5.78 -8.32 -8.37
C CYS A 68 5.54 -8.32 -9.89
N VAL A 69 4.68 -9.25 -10.34
CA VAL A 69 4.15 -9.21 -11.71
C VAL A 69 3.06 -8.14 -11.75
N SER A 70 3.15 -7.22 -12.71
CA SER A 70 2.16 -6.16 -12.93
C SER A 70 1.53 -6.30 -14.33
N PRO A 71 0.19 -6.40 -14.43
CA PRO A 71 -0.78 -6.44 -13.33
C PRO A 71 -0.80 -7.82 -12.64
N THR A 72 -1.02 -7.83 -11.33
CA THR A 72 -1.29 -9.06 -10.55
C THR A 72 -2.72 -9.53 -10.82
N LYS A 73 -2.91 -10.78 -11.28
CA LYS A 73 -4.21 -11.31 -11.70
C LYS A 73 -4.65 -12.57 -10.94
N SER A 74 -3.72 -13.24 -10.25
CA SER A 74 -3.99 -14.52 -9.60
C SER A 74 -3.34 -14.63 -8.22
N ALA A 75 -3.82 -15.59 -7.43
CA ALA A 75 -3.16 -15.95 -6.17
C ALA A 75 -1.74 -16.48 -6.38
N ALA A 76 -1.45 -17.10 -7.53
CA ALA A 76 -0.10 -17.53 -7.87
C ALA A 76 0.84 -16.35 -8.09
N ASP A 77 0.36 -15.27 -8.73
CA ASP A 77 1.15 -14.04 -8.91
C ASP A 77 1.52 -13.45 -7.55
N VAL A 78 0.55 -13.37 -6.62
CA VAL A 78 0.79 -12.87 -5.25
C VAL A 78 1.81 -13.74 -4.51
N LYS A 79 1.72 -15.07 -4.64
CA LYS A 79 2.68 -16.00 -4.03
C LYS A 79 4.10 -15.87 -4.60
N ALA A 80 4.23 -15.39 -5.84
CA ALA A 80 5.52 -15.16 -6.48
C ALA A 80 6.16 -13.82 -6.11
N TRP A 81 5.41 -12.94 -5.42
CA TRP A 81 5.99 -11.69 -4.90
C TRP A 81 7.12 -11.99 -3.94
N HIS A 82 8.20 -11.25 -4.05
CA HIS A 82 9.33 -11.38 -3.15
C HIS A 82 9.95 -10.02 -2.84
N VAL A 83 10.40 -9.89 -1.60
CA VAL A 83 11.10 -8.70 -1.12
C VAL A 83 12.49 -8.67 -1.75
N VAL A 84 12.85 -7.54 -2.37
CA VAL A 84 14.18 -7.32 -2.94
C VAL A 84 15.06 -6.43 -2.08
N ALA A 85 14.44 -5.59 -1.24
CA ALA A 85 15.12 -4.80 -0.22
C ALA A 85 14.15 -4.45 0.93
N ALA A 86 14.70 -4.24 2.12
CA ALA A 86 13.97 -3.81 3.30
C ALA A 86 14.80 -2.79 4.09
N VAL A 87 14.16 -1.81 4.70
CA VAL A 87 14.78 -0.81 5.56
C VAL A 87 13.93 -0.56 6.79
N SER A 88 14.58 -0.39 7.94
CA SER A 88 13.95 0.03 9.18
C SER A 88 13.81 1.55 9.20
N LEU A 89 12.65 2.05 9.62
CA LEU A 89 12.34 3.46 9.79
C LEU A 89 12.37 3.90 11.26
N SER A 90 12.34 2.95 12.19
CA SER A 90 12.79 3.20 13.55
C SER A 90 14.30 3.48 13.49
N GLY A 91 14.71 4.69 13.84
CA GLY A 91 16.12 5.00 14.01
C GLY A 91 16.70 4.05 15.06
N ASP A 92 17.85 3.44 14.75
CA ASP A 92 18.71 2.96 15.81
C ASP A 92 19.11 4.22 16.60
N CYS A 93 18.53 4.39 17.80
CA CYS A 93 19.08 5.31 18.78
C CYS A 93 20.48 4.80 19.14
N VAL A 94 21.52 5.39 18.56
CA VAL A 94 22.91 5.30 19.05
C VAL A 94 23.44 6.69 19.27
#